data_AF-A0AAV9PEN8-F1
#
_entry.id   AF-A0AAV9PEN8-F1
#
_cell.length_a   1.000
_cell.length_b   1.000
_cell.length_c   1.000
_cell.angle_alpha   90.00
_cell.angle_beta   90.00
_cell.angle_gamma   90.00
#
_symmetry.space_group_name_H-M   'P 1'
#
loop_
_entity.id
_entity.type
_entity.pdbx_description
1 polymer ?
#
loop_
_entity_poly.entity_id
_entity_poly.type
_entity_poly.pdbx_seq_one_letter_code
_entity_poly.pdbx_strand_id
1 'polypeptide(L)'
;MAASRSGRFKVISAVVLVGLFVTIFLYAAVPSKRVLSYIQPSSDKTDKKKPDKPKPHPIYKPTPTPAPPIVDNFPLAVDAREPTDLPPIPSWNAPPTQHVREYTPLLIGFTRNWLLLQQTVVSYLTAGWPPEDVYVIENTGTMNANRNGNLTLQNPFYLDYRRLTEVFGVKVISTPTLLTFAQLQNFFLHTAIENNWDYYFWGHMDVVALSREDWDDVPDEGGYKSLYMRCVEDMRKTVEDGYLIDKQNHKGTWAIRFYAYDRLALVNRYAFEKVGGWDVMIPFYGTDCDMHERLTMNGLIQKPGHVGLVYDIADTLGDLLRLYRRRPAKEGETEPAHLLPEDERGSHEWEKLRDRLNSMSVSKNNGDRNTWQASQEGGQGEPYYRDPAGFEKAIEMWMKFGQDVMAEKWGHHGCNLRGVGLSAGDEWRVKHDW
;
A
#
# COMPACT_ATOMS: atom_id res chain seq x y z
N MET A 1 29.21 -20.47 75.69
CA MET A 1 28.14 -21.46 75.46
C MET A 1 27.00 -20.81 74.71
N ALA A 2 26.77 -21.19 73.46
CA ALA A 2 25.45 -21.26 72.78
C ALA A 2 25.73 -21.46 71.29
N ALA A 3 25.53 -22.69 70.85
CA ALA A 3 25.83 -23.19 69.52
C ALA A 3 24.67 -22.98 68.54
N SER A 4 25.04 -22.91 67.26
CA SER A 4 24.35 -23.52 66.11
C SER A 4 22.83 -23.28 65.95
N ARG A 5 22.47 -22.23 65.19
CA ARG A 5 21.14 -22.04 64.58
C ARG A 5 21.16 -21.97 63.04
N SER A 6 22.19 -22.49 62.36
CA SER A 6 22.28 -22.46 60.88
C SER A 6 21.91 -23.77 60.16
N GLY A 7 21.65 -24.85 60.90
CA GLY A 7 21.38 -26.17 60.31
C GLY A 7 19.93 -26.44 59.90
N ARG A 8 18.93 -25.81 60.54
CA ARG A 8 17.51 -26.16 60.32
C ARG A 8 16.88 -25.51 59.09
N PHE A 9 17.34 -24.34 58.66
CA PHE A 9 16.78 -23.66 57.48
C PHE A 9 17.23 -24.28 56.15
N LYS A 10 18.44 -24.84 56.08
CA LYS A 10 18.95 -25.49 54.86
C LYS A 10 18.27 -26.83 54.56
N VAL A 11 17.86 -27.56 55.60
CA VAL A 11 17.17 -28.86 55.46
C VAL A 11 15.73 -28.67 54.96
N ILE A 12 15.03 -27.63 55.40
CA ILE A 12 13.64 -27.38 54.98
C ILE A 12 13.59 -26.98 53.49
N SER A 13 14.50 -26.14 53.01
CA SER A 13 14.56 -25.78 51.57
C SER A 13 14.91 -26.96 50.66
N ALA A 14 15.79 -27.87 51.10
CA ALA A 14 16.14 -29.06 50.31
C ALA A 14 14.97 -30.05 50.21
N VAL A 15 14.21 -30.24 51.29
CA VAL A 15 13.04 -31.14 51.29
C VAL A 15 11.91 -30.61 50.41
N VAL A 16 11.69 -29.29 50.39
CA VAL A 16 10.68 -28.67 49.51
C VAL A 16 11.08 -28.78 48.03
N LEU A 17 12.36 -28.56 47.70
CA LEU A 17 12.85 -28.70 46.33
C LEU A 17 12.81 -30.14 45.81
N VAL A 18 13.18 -31.12 46.65
CA VAL A 18 13.05 -32.54 46.30
C VAL A 18 11.58 -32.95 46.17
N GLY A 19 10.71 -32.46 47.06
CA GLY A 19 9.28 -32.71 46.99
C GLY A 19 8.65 -32.21 45.68
N LEU A 20 9.03 -31.01 45.22
CA LEU A 20 8.57 -30.41 43.97
C LEU A 20 9.10 -31.16 42.74
N PHE A 21 10.37 -31.60 42.78
CA PHE A 21 10.95 -32.40 41.70
C PHE A 21 10.29 -33.77 41.58
N VAL A 22 10.01 -34.43 42.70
CA VAL A 22 9.32 -35.73 42.71
C VAL A 22 7.87 -35.60 42.23
N THR A 23 7.16 -34.51 42.57
CA THR A 23 5.79 -34.30 42.07
C THR A 23 5.75 -34.02 40.56
N ILE A 24 6.67 -33.20 40.04
CA ILE A 24 6.77 -32.96 38.59
C ILE A 24 7.17 -34.23 37.84
N PHE A 25 8.11 -35.01 38.37
CA PHE A 25 8.53 -36.26 37.75
C PHE A 25 7.43 -37.33 37.78
N LEU A 26 6.65 -37.42 38.87
CA LEU A 26 5.48 -38.31 38.93
C LEU A 26 4.35 -37.87 38.00
N TYR A 27 4.14 -36.56 37.78
CA TYR A 27 3.16 -36.07 36.81
C TYR A 27 3.61 -36.25 35.35
N ALA A 28 4.91 -36.16 35.06
CA ALA A 28 5.47 -36.36 33.73
C ALA A 28 5.67 -37.86 33.37
N ALA A 29 5.92 -38.72 34.37
CA ALA A 29 6.20 -40.15 34.18
C ALA A 29 4.96 -41.05 34.27
N VAL A 30 3.77 -40.50 34.55
CA VAL A 30 2.50 -41.23 34.38
C VAL A 30 1.96 -40.90 32.98
N PRO A 31 2.23 -41.72 31.95
CA PRO A 31 1.51 -41.60 30.71
C PRO A 31 0.03 -41.75 31.04
N SER A 32 -0.77 -40.73 30.73
CA SER A 32 -2.21 -40.82 30.98
C SER A 32 -2.72 -42.10 30.33
N LYS A 33 -3.54 -42.89 31.06
CA LYS A 33 -4.14 -44.12 30.54
C LYS A 33 -4.96 -43.91 29.24
N ARG A 34 -5.15 -42.66 28.80
CA ARG A 34 -5.73 -42.27 27.50
C ARG A 34 -4.75 -42.28 26.33
N VAL A 35 -3.43 -42.26 26.57
CA VAL A 35 -2.41 -42.29 25.49
C VAL A 35 -1.96 -43.72 25.17
N LEU A 36 -1.98 -44.63 26.14
CA LEU A 36 -1.64 -46.05 25.92
C LEU A 36 -2.76 -46.88 25.25
N SER A 37 -3.99 -46.38 25.19
CA SER A 37 -5.07 -47.05 24.44
C SER A 37 -4.94 -46.87 22.92
N TYR A 38 -4.02 -46.03 22.43
CA TYR A 38 -3.73 -45.86 21.00
C TYR A 38 -2.60 -46.74 20.47
N ILE A 39 -1.95 -47.52 21.34
CA ILE A 39 -0.85 -48.43 20.97
C ILE A 39 -1.22 -49.84 21.42
N GLN A 40 -2.28 -50.40 20.84
CA GLN A 40 -2.44 -51.86 20.76
C GLN A 40 -2.19 -52.28 19.31
N PRO A 41 -1.21 -53.16 19.03
CA PRO A 41 -1.14 -53.83 17.75
C PRO A 41 -2.38 -54.72 17.63
N SER A 42 -3.23 -54.43 16.65
CA SER A 42 -4.36 -55.29 16.28
C SER A 42 -3.82 -56.67 15.93
N SER A 43 -4.17 -57.67 16.73
CA SER A 43 -3.94 -59.08 16.41
C SER A 43 -4.65 -59.44 15.11
N ASP A 44 -3.92 -60.10 14.21
CA ASP A 44 -4.41 -60.67 12.95
C ASP A 44 -5.74 -61.41 13.13
N LYS A 45 -6.78 -60.86 12.50
CA LYS A 45 -7.94 -61.63 12.05
C LYS A 45 -8.02 -61.43 10.55
N THR A 46 -7.77 -62.50 9.82
CA THR A 46 -7.96 -62.61 8.37
C THR A 46 -9.45 -62.46 8.03
N ASP A 47 -9.91 -61.22 7.95
CA ASP A 47 -11.17 -60.87 7.34
C ASP A 47 -10.97 -60.68 5.84
N LYS A 48 -11.79 -61.39 5.06
CA LYS A 48 -11.81 -61.37 3.60
C LYS A 48 -11.95 -59.92 3.12
N LYS A 49 -10.88 -59.37 2.51
CA LYS A 49 -10.85 -58.01 1.93
C LYS A 49 -12.02 -57.83 0.96
N LYS A 50 -13.04 -57.08 1.38
CA LYS A 50 -13.88 -56.31 0.45
C LYS A 50 -12.96 -55.33 -0.30
N PRO A 51 -13.20 -55.05 -1.59
CA PRO A 51 -12.39 -54.07 -2.31
C PRO A 51 -12.38 -52.76 -1.54
N ASP A 52 -11.17 -52.29 -1.20
CA ASP A 52 -10.96 -51.06 -0.45
C ASP A 52 -11.67 -49.92 -1.20
N LYS A 53 -12.68 -49.30 -0.57
CA LYS A 53 -13.20 -48.02 -1.07
C LYS A 53 -12.01 -47.06 -1.16
N PRO A 54 -11.85 -46.31 -2.27
CA PRO A 54 -10.78 -45.34 -2.37
C PRO A 54 -10.79 -44.46 -1.13
N LYS A 55 -9.63 -44.32 -0.46
CA LYS A 55 -9.53 -43.40 0.67
C LYS A 55 -10.00 -42.02 0.20
N PRO A 56 -10.82 -41.31 0.99
CA PRO A 56 -11.19 -39.94 0.66
C PRO A 56 -9.91 -39.13 0.41
N HIS A 57 -9.76 -38.60 -0.79
CA HIS A 57 -8.70 -37.67 -1.14
C HIS A 57 -9.34 -36.34 -1.55
N PRO A 58 -8.67 -35.21 -1.31
CA PRO A 58 -9.18 -33.92 -1.77
C PRO A 58 -9.38 -33.92 -3.28
N ILE A 59 -10.49 -33.35 -3.73
CA ILE A 59 -10.69 -33.01 -5.13
C ILE A 59 -10.09 -31.61 -5.31
N TYR A 60 -8.98 -31.52 -6.02
CA TYR A 60 -8.30 -30.26 -6.27
C TYR A 60 -8.98 -29.50 -7.43
N LYS A 61 -8.83 -28.17 -7.41
CA LYS A 61 -9.21 -27.31 -8.55
C LYS A 61 -8.37 -27.70 -9.79
N PRO A 62 -8.86 -27.45 -11.02
CA PRO A 62 -8.06 -27.63 -12.22
C PRO A 62 -6.76 -26.82 -12.15
N THR A 63 -5.67 -27.37 -12.68
CA THR A 63 -4.41 -26.64 -12.82
C THR A 63 -4.63 -25.47 -13.79
N PRO A 64 -4.34 -24.22 -13.39
CA PRO A 64 -4.43 -23.07 -14.29
C PRO A 64 -3.55 -23.25 -15.53
N THR A 65 -3.98 -22.66 -16.65
CA THR A 65 -3.11 -22.54 -17.83
C THR A 65 -2.01 -21.52 -17.52
N PRO A 66 -0.72 -21.85 -17.74
CA PRO A 66 0.35 -20.89 -17.48
C PRO A 66 0.17 -19.60 -18.29
N ALA A 67 0.17 -18.45 -17.61
CA ALA A 67 0.21 -17.15 -18.26
C ALA A 67 1.58 -16.92 -18.94
N PRO A 68 1.65 -16.06 -19.98
CA PRO A 68 2.93 -15.60 -20.51
C PRO A 68 3.81 -14.98 -19.41
N PRO A 69 5.14 -15.16 -19.45
CA PRO A 69 6.02 -14.54 -18.47
C PRO A 69 5.89 -13.02 -18.48
N ILE A 70 5.91 -12.45 -17.28
CA ILE A 70 5.90 -11.00 -17.06
C ILE A 70 7.25 -10.44 -17.47
N VAL A 71 7.20 -9.38 -18.28
CA VAL A 71 8.36 -8.67 -18.82
C VAL A 71 8.46 -7.31 -18.15
N ASP A 72 9.66 -6.88 -17.82
CA ASP A 72 9.93 -5.57 -17.24
C ASP A 72 9.54 -4.46 -18.22
N ASN A 73 8.73 -3.49 -17.76
CA ASN A 73 8.30 -2.34 -18.57
C ASN A 73 9.28 -1.16 -18.50
N PHE A 74 10.46 -1.33 -17.90
CA PHE A 74 11.53 -0.36 -17.99
C PHE A 74 12.88 -1.02 -18.26
N PRO A 75 13.10 -1.55 -19.48
CA PRO A 75 14.31 -2.31 -19.82
C PRO A 75 15.61 -1.55 -19.54
N LEU A 76 15.63 -0.23 -19.74
CA LEU A 76 16.80 0.61 -19.46
C LEU A 76 17.24 0.54 -17.99
N ALA A 77 16.29 0.42 -17.05
CA ALA A 77 16.58 0.39 -15.62
C ALA A 77 17.05 -0.98 -15.10
N VAL A 78 17.03 -2.02 -15.95
CA VAL A 78 17.50 -3.37 -15.56
C VAL A 78 19.00 -3.35 -15.25
N ASP A 79 19.78 -2.72 -16.12
CA ASP A 79 21.24 -2.65 -16.00
C ASP A 79 21.74 -1.39 -15.26
N ALA A 80 20.84 -0.44 -14.97
CA ALA A 80 21.16 0.77 -14.23
C ALA A 80 21.60 0.47 -12.79
N ARG A 81 22.61 1.20 -12.32
CA ARG A 81 23.28 1.08 -11.01
C ARG A 81 23.04 2.30 -10.15
N GLU A 82 22.94 3.47 -10.77
CA GLU A 82 22.79 4.76 -10.10
C GLU A 82 21.83 5.68 -10.89
N PRO A 83 21.35 6.79 -10.31
CA PRO A 83 20.36 7.65 -10.97
C PRO A 83 20.85 8.26 -12.28
N THR A 84 22.17 8.46 -12.40
CA THR A 84 22.86 8.99 -13.57
C THR A 84 22.88 8.04 -14.77
N ASP A 85 22.56 6.75 -14.58
CA ASP A 85 22.38 5.79 -15.68
C ASP A 85 21.03 5.94 -16.39
N LEU A 86 20.10 6.68 -15.78
CA LEU A 86 18.83 7.05 -16.39
C LEU A 86 18.91 8.45 -17.02
N PRO A 87 18.08 8.75 -18.03
CA PRO A 87 18.01 10.11 -18.56
C PRO A 87 17.62 11.09 -17.45
N PRO A 88 18.08 12.35 -17.54
CA PRO A 88 17.58 13.38 -16.65
C PRO A 88 16.06 13.52 -16.84
N ILE A 89 15.35 13.82 -15.75
CA ILE A 89 13.94 14.25 -15.84
C ILE A 89 13.85 15.53 -16.68
N PRO A 90 12.66 15.86 -17.24
CA PRO A 90 12.52 17.05 -18.08
C PRO A 90 12.93 18.31 -17.32
N SER A 91 13.74 19.17 -17.93
CA SER A 91 14.36 20.32 -17.22
C SER A 91 13.33 21.26 -16.60
N TRP A 92 12.17 21.44 -17.26
CA TRP A 92 11.05 22.23 -16.75
C TRP A 92 10.33 21.63 -15.53
N ASN A 93 10.48 20.32 -15.29
CA ASN A 93 9.93 19.63 -14.11
C ASN A 93 10.91 19.56 -12.94
N ALA A 94 12.15 20.02 -13.10
CA ALA A 94 13.17 19.90 -12.07
C ALA A 94 12.67 20.48 -10.73
N PRO A 95 12.79 19.75 -9.61
CA PRO A 95 12.43 20.30 -8.30
C PRO A 95 13.31 21.52 -7.97
N PRO A 96 12.84 22.41 -7.08
CA PRO A 96 13.65 23.54 -6.62
C PRO A 96 15.00 23.09 -6.07
N THR A 97 16.07 23.84 -6.38
CA THR A 97 17.44 23.47 -5.98
C THR A 97 17.60 23.39 -4.45
N GLN A 98 16.91 24.27 -3.73
CA GLN A 98 16.74 24.14 -2.30
C GLN A 98 15.44 23.39 -2.05
N HIS A 99 15.55 22.25 -1.37
CA HIS A 99 14.41 21.47 -0.93
C HIS A 99 13.40 22.36 -0.20
N VAL A 100 12.11 22.14 -0.43
CA VAL A 100 11.06 22.96 0.17
C VAL A 100 11.09 22.79 1.69
N ARG A 101 10.87 23.88 2.43
CA ARG A 101 10.98 23.86 3.90
C ARG A 101 10.01 22.86 4.54
N GLU A 102 8.90 22.60 3.86
CA GLU A 102 7.76 21.90 4.41
C GLU A 102 7.94 20.39 4.59
N TYR A 103 9.02 19.77 4.08
CA TYR A 103 9.37 18.34 4.28
C TYR A 103 8.14 17.39 4.32
N THR A 104 7.24 17.52 3.35
CA THR A 104 5.98 16.78 3.29
C THR A 104 6.14 15.58 2.35
N PRO A 105 6.26 14.35 2.88
CA PRO A 105 6.56 13.19 2.04
C PRO A 105 5.34 12.70 1.26
N LEU A 106 5.61 11.96 0.19
CA LEU A 106 4.63 11.15 -0.54
C LEU A 106 4.73 9.69 -0.11
N LEU A 107 3.67 9.16 0.49
CA LEU A 107 3.58 7.76 0.89
C LEU A 107 2.80 6.96 -0.16
N ILE A 108 3.41 5.91 -0.70
CA ILE A 108 2.80 5.02 -1.71
C ILE A 108 2.76 3.61 -1.15
N GLY A 109 1.57 3.09 -0.87
CA GLY A 109 1.37 1.73 -0.38
C GLY A 109 1.49 0.70 -1.49
N PHE A 110 2.36 -0.30 -1.33
CA PHE A 110 2.55 -1.36 -2.31
C PHE A 110 2.22 -2.74 -1.73
N THR A 111 1.35 -3.49 -2.40
CA THR A 111 1.09 -4.89 -2.04
C THR A 111 1.57 -5.85 -3.12
N ARG A 112 1.25 -5.58 -4.39
CA ARG A 112 1.51 -6.48 -5.52
C ARG A 112 1.49 -5.73 -6.84
N ASN A 113 2.00 -6.34 -7.91
CA ASN A 113 2.13 -5.74 -9.24
C ASN A 113 3.28 -4.72 -9.36
N TRP A 114 4.49 -5.24 -9.53
CA TRP A 114 5.72 -4.45 -9.60
C TRP A 114 5.70 -3.43 -10.74
N LEU A 115 5.18 -3.82 -11.92
CA LEU A 115 5.22 -2.97 -13.10
C LEU A 115 4.42 -1.67 -12.91
N LEU A 116 3.28 -1.74 -12.21
CA LEU A 116 2.49 -0.57 -11.84
C LEU A 116 3.18 0.30 -10.77
N LEU A 117 3.81 -0.33 -9.77
CA LEU A 117 4.54 0.42 -8.75
C LEU A 117 5.69 1.22 -9.38
N GLN A 118 6.56 0.57 -10.17
CA GLN A 118 7.70 1.28 -10.75
C GLN A 118 7.25 2.39 -11.69
N GLN A 119 6.16 2.16 -12.44
CA GLN A 119 5.56 3.19 -13.27
C GLN A 119 5.05 4.39 -12.44
N THR A 120 4.36 4.11 -11.34
CA THR A 120 3.89 5.14 -10.42
C THR A 120 5.06 5.97 -9.90
N VAL A 121 6.10 5.31 -9.37
CA VAL A 121 7.30 5.98 -8.86
C VAL A 121 7.96 6.84 -9.93
N VAL A 122 8.27 6.26 -11.10
CA VAL A 122 8.89 7.00 -12.21
C VAL A 122 8.02 8.18 -12.66
N SER A 123 6.69 8.03 -12.65
CA SER A 123 5.78 9.12 -13.01
C SER A 123 5.86 10.30 -12.03
N TYR A 124 5.92 10.05 -10.73
CA TYR A 124 6.09 11.13 -9.75
C TYR A 124 7.45 11.81 -9.88
N LEU A 125 8.53 11.04 -10.04
CA LEU A 125 9.87 11.59 -10.24
C LEU A 125 9.95 12.48 -11.49
N THR A 126 9.45 11.99 -12.62
CA THR A 126 9.44 12.74 -13.88
C THR A 126 8.47 13.92 -13.87
N ALA A 127 7.46 13.90 -12.99
CA ALA A 127 6.57 15.03 -12.70
C ALA A 127 7.16 16.02 -11.66
N GLY A 128 8.42 15.83 -11.27
CA GLY A 128 9.20 16.79 -10.48
C GLY A 128 9.22 16.53 -8.97
N TRP A 129 8.72 15.38 -8.51
CA TRP A 129 8.81 15.02 -7.10
C TRP A 129 10.26 14.69 -6.72
N PRO A 130 10.84 15.30 -5.67
CA PRO A 130 12.17 14.93 -5.21
C PRO A 130 12.20 13.46 -4.76
N PRO A 131 13.17 12.64 -5.21
CA PRO A 131 13.26 11.24 -4.78
C PRO A 131 13.29 11.06 -3.27
N GLU A 132 13.96 11.97 -2.55
CA GLU A 132 14.09 11.93 -1.10
C GLU A 132 12.77 12.11 -0.34
N ASP A 133 11.72 12.61 -1.00
CA ASP A 133 10.37 12.79 -0.46
C ASP A 133 9.45 11.62 -0.77
N VAL A 134 9.84 10.70 -1.64
CA VAL A 134 9.00 9.55 -2.03
C VAL A 134 9.32 8.36 -1.15
N TYR A 135 8.31 7.85 -0.45
CA TYR A 135 8.39 6.67 0.39
C TYR A 135 7.44 5.60 -0.15
N VAL A 136 8.01 4.50 -0.63
CA VAL A 136 7.28 3.28 -0.93
C VAL A 136 7.11 2.49 0.36
N ILE A 137 5.87 2.25 0.75
CA ILE A 137 5.53 1.41 1.89
C ILE A 137 5.29 0.00 1.39
N GLU A 138 6.27 -0.88 1.55
CA GLU A 138 6.18 -2.29 1.16
C GLU A 138 5.24 -3.03 2.13
N ASN A 139 4.02 -3.29 1.67
CA ASN A 139 2.98 -4.06 2.34
C ASN A 139 2.73 -5.42 1.66
N THR A 140 3.80 -6.09 1.25
CA THR A 140 3.76 -7.40 0.56
C THR A 140 3.49 -8.55 1.53
N GLY A 141 3.90 -8.38 2.79
CA GLY A 141 3.92 -9.44 3.81
C GLY A 141 4.88 -10.58 3.48
N THR A 142 5.93 -10.32 2.68
CA THR A 142 6.98 -11.28 2.34
C THR A 142 8.23 -11.10 3.23
N MET A 143 8.08 -10.36 4.33
CA MET A 143 9.14 -10.09 5.30
C MET A 143 10.38 -9.53 4.57
N ASN A 144 11.57 -10.06 4.83
CA ASN A 144 12.81 -9.60 4.20
C ASN A 144 13.06 -10.24 2.80
N ALA A 145 12.12 -10.98 2.22
CA ALA A 145 12.38 -11.72 0.97
C ALA A 145 12.73 -10.78 -0.20
N ASN A 146 12.00 -9.69 -0.38
CA ASN A 146 12.32 -8.70 -1.42
C ASN A 146 13.65 -8.00 -1.15
N ARG A 147 13.91 -7.57 0.10
CA ARG A 147 15.18 -6.94 0.50
C ARG A 147 16.38 -7.83 0.22
N ASN A 148 16.21 -9.14 0.37
CA ASN A 148 17.26 -10.13 0.13
C ASN A 148 17.34 -10.59 -1.34
N GLY A 149 16.47 -10.11 -2.23
CA GLY A 149 16.42 -10.51 -3.64
C GLY A 149 15.93 -11.95 -3.87
N ASN A 150 15.10 -12.47 -2.97
CA ASN A 150 14.65 -13.88 -3.00
C ASN A 150 13.41 -14.13 -3.88
N LEU A 151 12.74 -13.07 -4.37
CA LEU A 151 11.54 -13.19 -5.20
C LEU A 151 11.88 -12.84 -6.65
N THR A 152 11.25 -13.53 -7.60
CA THR A 152 11.41 -13.22 -9.02
C THR A 152 10.32 -12.26 -9.51
N LEU A 153 10.53 -11.61 -10.66
CA LEU A 153 9.54 -10.76 -11.31
C LEU A 153 8.19 -11.47 -11.56
N GLN A 154 8.15 -12.80 -11.59
CA GLN A 154 6.90 -13.53 -11.79
C GLN A 154 6.03 -13.56 -10.51
N ASN A 155 6.63 -13.35 -9.34
CA ASN A 155 5.92 -13.35 -8.07
C ASN A 155 5.09 -12.07 -7.92
N PRO A 156 3.78 -12.15 -7.61
CA PRO A 156 2.94 -10.96 -7.44
C PRO A 156 3.48 -9.96 -6.41
N PHE A 157 4.18 -10.43 -5.39
CA PHE A 157 4.71 -9.63 -4.30
C PHE A 157 6.13 -9.11 -4.54
N TYR A 158 6.69 -9.31 -5.75
CA TYR A 158 8.02 -8.86 -6.11
C TYR A 158 8.17 -7.35 -6.00
N LEU A 159 9.28 -6.91 -5.42
CA LEU A 159 9.71 -5.52 -5.36
C LEU A 159 11.23 -5.45 -5.48
N ASP A 160 11.74 -4.70 -6.46
CA ASP A 160 13.18 -4.49 -6.63
C ASP A 160 13.66 -3.37 -5.70
N TYR A 161 14.15 -3.76 -4.52
CA TYR A 161 14.68 -2.83 -3.52
C TYR A 161 15.80 -1.97 -4.08
N ARG A 162 16.75 -2.58 -4.80
CA ARG A 162 17.92 -1.89 -5.33
C ARG A 162 17.50 -0.85 -6.35
N ARG A 163 16.57 -1.18 -7.26
CA ARG A 163 16.07 -0.23 -8.24
C ARG A 163 15.35 0.95 -7.58
N LEU A 164 14.52 0.71 -6.57
CA LEU A 164 13.86 1.81 -5.86
C LEU A 164 14.87 2.71 -5.13
N THR A 165 15.81 2.14 -4.38
CA THR A 165 16.66 2.95 -3.48
C THR A 165 17.92 3.48 -4.13
N GLU A 166 18.58 2.72 -5.00
CA GLU A 166 19.88 3.08 -5.59
C GLU A 166 19.73 3.72 -6.97
N VAL A 167 18.76 3.25 -7.78
CA VAL A 167 18.55 3.78 -9.13
C VAL A 167 17.56 4.94 -9.14
N PHE A 168 16.39 4.78 -8.51
CA PHE A 168 15.39 5.86 -8.44
C PHE A 168 15.63 6.83 -7.29
N GLY A 169 16.41 6.45 -6.27
CA GLY A 169 16.72 7.29 -5.12
C GLY A 169 15.58 7.46 -4.11
N VAL A 170 14.51 6.66 -4.21
CA VAL A 170 13.36 6.73 -3.29
C VAL A 170 13.59 5.90 -2.04
N LYS A 171 12.79 6.14 -1.00
CA LYS A 171 12.87 5.40 0.27
C LYS A 171 11.89 4.24 0.28
N VAL A 172 12.26 3.15 0.96
CA VAL A 172 11.38 1.99 1.16
C VAL A 172 11.25 1.69 2.65
N ILE A 173 10.01 1.61 3.13
CA ILE A 173 9.67 1.19 4.50
C ILE A 173 8.84 -0.09 4.40
N SER A 174 9.31 -1.17 5.02
CA SER A 174 8.59 -2.44 5.03
C SER A 174 7.63 -2.52 6.21
N THR A 175 6.42 -2.99 5.97
CA THR A 175 5.49 -3.34 7.05
C THR A 175 5.92 -4.66 7.71
N PRO A 176 5.66 -4.87 9.00
CA PRO A 176 6.07 -6.09 9.70
C PRO A 176 5.29 -7.34 9.26
N THR A 177 4.15 -7.15 8.59
CA THR A 177 3.28 -8.21 8.04
C THR A 177 2.38 -7.59 6.97
N LEU A 178 1.64 -8.41 6.23
CA LEU A 178 0.59 -7.91 5.34
C LEU A 178 -0.53 -7.25 6.15
N LEU A 179 -0.71 -5.95 5.95
CA LEU A 179 -1.76 -5.14 6.53
C LEU A 179 -2.95 -5.04 5.58
N THR A 180 -4.16 -4.97 6.13
CA THR A 180 -5.36 -4.56 5.37
C THR A 180 -5.27 -3.08 4.99
N PHE A 181 -6.16 -2.59 4.12
CA PHE A 181 -6.12 -1.18 3.73
C PHE A 181 -6.24 -0.24 4.93
N ALA A 182 -7.22 -0.44 5.81
CA ALA A 182 -7.40 0.41 6.99
C ALA A 182 -6.19 0.36 7.95
N GLN A 183 -5.58 -0.82 8.10
CA GLN A 183 -4.35 -0.97 8.89
C GLN A 183 -3.16 -0.26 8.25
N LEU A 184 -3.02 -0.33 6.92
CA LEU A 184 -1.99 0.37 6.17
C LEU A 184 -2.15 1.89 6.28
N GLN A 185 -3.38 2.40 6.25
CA GLN A 185 -3.63 3.82 6.45
C GLN A 185 -3.27 4.30 7.86
N ASN A 186 -3.55 3.49 8.89
CA ASN A 186 -3.04 3.77 10.23
C ASN A 186 -1.52 3.64 10.33
N PHE A 187 -0.89 2.77 9.52
CA PHE A 187 0.57 2.71 9.44
C PHE A 187 1.16 3.99 8.82
N PHE A 188 0.51 4.59 7.82
CA PHE A 188 0.90 5.90 7.29
C PHE A 188 0.81 7.00 8.36
N LEU A 189 -0.32 7.05 9.09
CA LEU A 189 -0.48 7.97 10.22
C LEU A 189 0.60 7.77 11.29
N HIS A 190 0.85 6.52 11.69
CA HIS A 190 1.88 6.19 12.65
C HIS A 190 3.27 6.63 12.16
N THR A 191 3.60 6.38 10.90
CA THR A 191 4.87 6.81 10.30
C THR A 191 5.00 8.34 10.34
N ALA A 192 3.93 9.08 10.05
CA ALA A 192 3.91 10.54 10.15
C ALA A 192 4.06 11.05 11.60
N ILE A 193 3.53 10.32 12.59
CA ILE A 193 3.74 10.63 14.01
C ILE A 193 5.22 10.45 14.37
N GLU A 194 5.80 9.28 14.07
CA GLU A 194 7.19 8.95 14.44
C GLU A 194 8.22 9.89 13.79
N ASN A 195 7.92 10.38 12.59
CA ASN A 195 8.80 11.31 11.88
C ASN A 195 8.47 12.79 12.12
N ASN A 196 7.49 13.09 12.98
CA ASN A 196 7.00 14.46 13.23
C ASN A 196 6.57 15.21 11.96
N TRP A 197 5.96 14.50 11.01
CA TRP A 197 5.35 15.12 9.84
C TRP A 197 3.96 15.63 10.20
N ASP A 198 3.75 16.93 10.10
CA ASP A 198 2.44 17.55 10.32
C ASP A 198 1.44 17.11 9.24
N TYR A 199 1.96 16.97 8.01
CA TYR A 199 1.22 16.63 6.81
C TYR A 199 1.97 15.58 6.01
N TYR A 200 1.26 14.81 5.21
CA TYR A 200 1.85 13.95 4.19
C TYR A 200 0.94 13.88 2.98
N PHE A 201 1.53 13.68 1.81
CA PHE A 201 0.79 13.23 0.65
C PHE A 201 0.67 11.72 0.70
N TRP A 202 -0.48 11.17 0.30
CA TRP A 202 -0.57 9.77 -0.04
C TRP A 202 -0.76 9.62 -1.55
N GLY A 203 -0.40 8.46 -2.10
CA GLY A 203 -0.61 8.12 -3.49
C GLY A 203 -0.96 6.66 -3.65
N HIS A 204 -1.85 6.36 -4.58
CA HIS A 204 -2.11 4.98 -4.98
C HIS A 204 -0.93 4.43 -5.80
N MET A 205 -0.73 3.12 -5.80
CA MET A 205 0.35 2.44 -6.54
C MET A 205 0.02 2.10 -8.00
N ASP A 206 -1.21 2.40 -8.44
CA ASP A 206 -1.77 2.11 -9.75
C ASP A 206 -2.14 3.40 -10.50
N VAL A 207 -1.29 4.43 -10.36
CA VAL A 207 -1.48 5.74 -10.98
C VAL A 207 -0.32 6.13 -11.89
N VAL A 208 -0.59 7.06 -12.81
CA VAL A 208 0.44 7.82 -13.51
C VAL A 208 0.22 9.30 -13.26
N ALA A 209 1.16 9.92 -12.56
CA ALA A 209 1.22 11.36 -12.37
C ALA A 209 1.87 12.02 -13.60
N LEU A 210 1.22 13.02 -14.17
CA LEU A 210 1.73 13.76 -15.32
C LEU A 210 1.51 15.26 -15.10
N SER A 211 2.57 16.05 -15.26
CA SER A 211 2.47 17.51 -15.23
C SER A 211 1.68 18.04 -16.45
N ARG A 212 0.90 19.10 -16.23
CA ARG A 212 0.15 19.80 -17.30
C ARG A 212 1.09 20.72 -18.08
N GLU A 213 1.80 20.14 -19.05
CA GLU A 213 2.73 20.89 -19.90
C GLU A 213 2.05 21.96 -20.76
N ASP A 214 0.76 21.81 -21.02
CA ASP A 214 -0.12 22.74 -21.76
C ASP A 214 -0.66 23.91 -20.92
N TRP A 215 -0.36 23.95 -19.61
CA TRP A 215 -0.75 25.08 -18.77
C TRP A 215 0.36 26.11 -18.72
N ASP A 216 -0.01 27.36 -19.03
CA ASP A 216 0.76 28.53 -18.65
C ASP A 216 0.11 29.10 -17.37
N ASP A 217 0.77 28.87 -16.23
CA ASP A 217 0.24 29.36 -14.96
C ASP A 217 0.41 30.88 -14.86
N VAL A 218 -0.72 31.58 -14.87
CA VAL A 218 -0.91 33.04 -14.74
C VAL A 218 -0.17 33.86 -15.80
N PRO A 219 -0.90 34.55 -16.71
CA PRO A 219 -0.33 35.39 -17.78
C PRO A 219 0.64 36.49 -17.31
N ASP A 220 0.54 36.92 -16.05
CA ASP A 220 1.23 38.10 -15.52
C ASP A 220 2.49 37.78 -14.67
N GLU A 221 2.76 36.51 -14.34
CA GLU A 221 3.95 36.10 -13.53
C GLU A 221 4.83 34.99 -14.16
N GLY A 222 4.46 34.45 -15.33
CA GLY A 222 5.42 33.94 -16.32
C GLY A 222 6.25 32.68 -15.97
N GLY A 223 5.64 31.62 -15.45
CA GLY A 223 6.36 30.35 -15.26
C GLY A 223 5.49 29.11 -15.24
N TYR A 224 5.86 28.12 -16.03
CA TYR A 224 5.36 26.74 -15.92
C TYR A 224 5.60 26.16 -14.53
N LYS A 225 4.63 25.41 -14.00
CA LYS A 225 4.80 24.63 -12.76
C LYS A 225 4.52 23.15 -12.98
N SER A 226 5.44 22.32 -12.50
CA SER A 226 5.27 20.87 -12.44
C SER A 226 4.15 20.46 -11.49
N LEU A 227 3.71 19.21 -11.57
CA LEU A 227 2.71 18.66 -10.65
C LEU A 227 3.16 18.79 -9.19
N TYR A 228 4.43 18.49 -8.90
CA TYR A 228 5.00 18.64 -7.55
C TYR A 228 4.93 20.09 -7.05
N MET A 229 5.35 21.06 -7.87
CA MET A 229 5.31 22.47 -7.48
C MET A 229 3.88 22.93 -7.16
N ARG A 230 2.90 22.49 -7.95
CA ARG A 230 1.48 22.80 -7.69
C ARG A 230 0.97 22.15 -6.41
N CYS A 231 1.37 20.91 -6.11
CA CYS A 231 1.06 20.24 -4.85
C CYS A 231 1.61 21.02 -3.64
N VAL A 232 2.86 21.49 -3.72
CA VAL A 232 3.48 22.29 -2.66
C VAL A 232 2.77 23.64 -2.50
N GLU A 233 2.43 24.31 -3.61
CA GLU A 233 1.70 25.57 -3.56
C GLU A 233 0.28 25.42 -3.00
N ASP A 234 -0.44 24.37 -3.39
CA ASP A 234 -1.77 24.08 -2.85
C ASP A 234 -1.70 23.74 -1.35
N MET A 235 -0.66 23.00 -0.94
CA MET A 235 -0.40 22.74 0.47
C MET A 235 -0.14 24.03 1.24
N ARG A 236 0.76 24.91 0.77
CA ARG A 236 1.06 26.21 1.40
C ARG A 236 -0.22 27.04 1.59
N LYS A 237 -1.02 27.16 0.53
CA LYS A 237 -2.34 27.82 0.60
C LYS A 237 -3.26 27.13 1.60
N THR A 238 -3.29 25.79 1.61
CA THR A 238 -4.13 25.00 2.50
C THR A 238 -3.80 25.19 3.98
N VAL A 239 -2.52 25.36 4.32
CA VAL A 239 -2.07 25.54 5.71
C VAL A 239 -2.14 26.99 6.18
N GLU A 240 -2.25 27.97 5.28
CA GLU A 240 -2.43 29.38 5.65
C GLU A 240 -3.71 29.60 6.47
N ASP A 241 -3.56 30.24 7.62
CA ASP A 241 -4.67 30.64 8.50
C ASP A 241 -5.73 31.40 7.69
N GLY A 242 -6.98 30.93 7.70
CA GLY A 242 -8.05 31.59 6.96
C GLY A 242 -8.49 30.88 5.68
N TYR A 243 -7.61 30.14 5.01
CA TYR A 243 -7.90 29.64 3.67
C TYR A 243 -9.02 28.60 3.63
N LEU A 244 -9.08 27.74 4.66
CA LEU A 244 -10.17 26.79 4.88
C LEU A 244 -10.93 27.10 6.19
N ILE A 245 -11.27 28.37 6.43
CA ILE A 245 -12.16 28.73 7.54
C ILE A 245 -13.63 28.60 7.10
N ASP A 246 -14.44 27.95 7.96
CA ASP A 246 -15.89 28.17 7.99
C ASP A 246 -16.16 29.62 8.41
N LYS A 247 -16.66 30.44 7.46
CA LYS A 247 -16.94 31.87 7.63
C LYS A 247 -17.94 32.18 8.76
N GLN A 248 -18.66 31.18 9.28
CA GLN A 248 -19.64 31.38 10.35
C GLN A 248 -19.05 31.18 11.77
N ASN A 249 -18.00 30.37 11.93
CA ASN A 249 -17.56 29.91 13.24
C ASN A 249 -16.09 30.18 13.58
N HIS A 250 -15.29 30.73 12.65
CA HIS A 250 -13.86 30.99 12.85
C HIS A 250 -13.07 29.75 13.35
N LYS A 251 -13.60 28.56 13.10
CA LYS A 251 -13.06 27.26 13.49
C LYS A 251 -13.30 26.31 12.32
N GLY A 252 -12.24 26.04 11.57
CA GLY A 252 -12.24 24.99 10.56
C GLY A 252 -10.82 24.46 10.45
N THR A 253 -10.58 23.27 10.97
CA THR A 253 -9.35 22.52 10.70
C THR A 253 -9.64 21.64 9.49
N TRP A 254 -8.86 21.78 8.42
CA TRP A 254 -8.97 20.92 7.25
C TRP A 254 -8.46 19.51 7.59
N ALA A 255 -9.03 18.49 6.96
CA ALA A 255 -8.60 17.11 7.11
C ALA A 255 -7.84 16.59 5.89
N ILE A 256 -8.37 16.85 4.68
CA ILE A 256 -7.81 16.29 3.46
C ILE A 256 -8.07 17.21 2.26
N ARG A 257 -7.08 17.29 1.37
CA ARG A 257 -7.21 17.85 0.02
C ARG A 257 -7.14 16.72 -0.99
N PHE A 258 -8.20 16.57 -1.78
CA PHE A 258 -8.27 15.56 -2.84
C PHE A 258 -7.83 16.15 -4.18
N TYR A 259 -6.76 15.65 -4.79
CA TYR A 259 -6.27 16.21 -6.06
C TYR A 259 -6.82 15.49 -7.29
N ALA A 260 -7.07 14.19 -7.15
CA ALA A 260 -7.73 13.37 -8.15
C ALA A 260 -8.55 12.32 -7.40
N TYR A 261 -9.62 12.76 -6.72
CA TYR A 261 -10.25 11.95 -5.69
C TYR A 261 -9.19 11.51 -4.65
N ASP A 262 -9.21 10.27 -4.17
CA ASP A 262 -8.24 9.71 -3.22
C ASP A 262 -6.90 9.26 -3.83
N ARG A 263 -6.76 9.26 -5.16
CA ARG A 263 -5.58 8.74 -5.89
C ARG A 263 -4.28 9.46 -5.53
N LEU A 264 -4.40 10.75 -5.25
CA LEU A 264 -3.37 11.63 -4.68
C LEU A 264 -4.10 12.60 -3.75
N ALA A 265 -3.68 12.66 -2.50
CA ALA A 265 -4.29 13.55 -1.51
C ALA A 265 -3.26 14.08 -0.52
N LEU A 266 -3.47 15.29 -0.02
CA LEU A 266 -2.73 15.85 1.11
C LEU A 266 -3.54 15.59 2.39
N VAL A 267 -2.92 14.98 3.38
CA VAL A 267 -3.55 14.56 4.63
C VAL A 267 -3.06 15.42 5.80
N ASN A 268 -3.99 15.89 6.63
CA ASN A 268 -3.69 16.51 7.92
C ASN A 268 -3.66 15.44 9.01
N ARG A 269 -2.45 15.13 9.51
CA ARG A 269 -2.25 14.10 10.54
C ARG A 269 -3.11 14.37 11.78
N TYR A 270 -3.09 15.60 12.28
CA TYR A 270 -3.82 16.00 13.48
C TYR A 270 -5.34 15.84 13.35
N ALA A 271 -5.89 16.09 12.15
CA ALA A 271 -7.31 15.93 11.89
C ALA A 271 -7.74 14.46 11.91
N PHE A 272 -6.89 13.57 11.38
CA PHE A 272 -7.12 12.13 11.39
C PHE A 272 -6.96 11.56 12.80
N GLU A 273 -5.96 12.01 13.57
CA GLU A 273 -5.79 11.67 14.98
C GLU A 273 -7.01 12.08 15.82
N LYS A 274 -7.57 13.28 15.58
CA LYS A 274 -8.73 13.81 16.30
C LYS A 274 -9.96 12.91 16.20
N VAL A 275 -10.14 12.21 15.09
CA VAL A 275 -11.28 11.29 14.90
C VAL A 275 -10.94 9.83 15.20
N GLY A 276 -9.74 9.55 15.70
CA GLY A 276 -9.29 8.20 16.09
C GLY A 276 -8.69 7.38 14.95
N GLY A 277 -8.27 8.00 13.85
CA GLY A 277 -7.71 7.30 12.69
C GLY A 277 -8.71 6.42 11.95
N TRP A 278 -8.20 5.45 11.20
CA TRP A 278 -9.00 4.49 10.43
C TRP A 278 -9.50 3.36 11.32
N ASP A 279 -10.76 2.96 11.15
CA ASP A 279 -11.31 1.82 11.89
C ASP A 279 -10.79 0.51 11.28
N VAL A 280 -9.86 -0.14 11.97
CA VAL A 280 -9.22 -1.38 11.50
C VAL A 280 -10.17 -2.58 11.44
N MET A 281 -11.36 -2.50 12.06
CA MET A 281 -12.40 -3.52 11.93
C MET A 281 -13.14 -3.43 10.60
N ILE A 282 -12.98 -2.32 9.85
CA ILE A 282 -13.45 -2.14 8.47
C ILE A 282 -12.22 -2.21 7.55
N PRO A 283 -11.79 -3.41 7.14
CA PRO A 283 -10.44 -3.65 6.62
C PRO A 283 -10.18 -3.12 5.19
N PHE A 284 -11.19 -3.11 4.33
CA PHE A 284 -11.11 -2.64 2.94
C PHE A 284 -12.34 -1.80 2.59
N TYR A 285 -13.20 -2.27 1.69
CA TYR A 285 -14.34 -1.48 1.23
C TYR A 285 -15.30 -1.13 2.38
N GLY A 286 -15.77 0.12 2.38
CA GLY A 286 -16.53 0.74 3.47
C GLY A 286 -15.67 1.65 4.36
N THR A 287 -14.35 1.43 4.44
CA THR A 287 -13.48 2.17 5.37
C THR A 287 -13.28 3.63 4.98
N ASP A 288 -13.18 3.94 3.68
CA ASP A 288 -13.13 5.33 3.20
C ASP A 288 -14.40 6.09 3.55
N CYS A 289 -15.55 5.42 3.41
CA CYS A 289 -16.84 6.00 3.71
C CYS A 289 -17.00 6.27 5.21
N ASP A 290 -16.61 5.31 6.05
CA ASP A 290 -16.54 5.50 7.50
C ASP A 290 -15.64 6.67 7.89
N MET A 291 -14.41 6.71 7.38
CA MET A 291 -13.43 7.72 7.76
C MET A 291 -13.82 9.12 7.29
N HIS A 292 -14.17 9.29 6.02
CA HIS A 292 -14.53 10.58 5.47
C HIS A 292 -15.83 11.14 6.06
N GLU A 293 -16.82 10.29 6.37
CA GLU A 293 -18.01 10.75 7.08
C GLU A 293 -17.70 11.16 8.51
N ARG A 294 -16.89 10.40 9.26
CA ARG A 294 -16.44 10.79 10.62
C ARG A 294 -15.71 12.13 10.65
N LEU A 295 -14.83 12.38 9.68
CA LEU A 295 -14.17 13.68 9.53
C LEU A 295 -15.20 14.81 9.39
N THR A 296 -16.17 14.64 8.50
CA THR A 296 -17.19 15.65 8.24
C THR A 296 -18.15 15.84 9.42
N MET A 297 -18.56 14.75 10.08
CA MET A 297 -19.39 14.79 11.29
C MET A 297 -18.69 15.54 12.43
N ASN A 298 -17.35 15.56 12.45
CA ASN A 298 -16.54 16.34 13.39
C ASN A 298 -16.22 17.77 12.91
N GLY A 299 -16.90 18.24 11.87
CA GLY A 299 -16.74 19.59 11.31
C GLY A 299 -15.41 19.83 10.59
N LEU A 300 -14.70 18.77 10.20
CA LEU A 300 -13.42 18.88 9.50
C LEU A 300 -13.65 19.01 7.99
N ILE A 301 -12.87 19.90 7.36
CA ILE A 301 -13.08 20.26 5.97
C ILE A 301 -12.34 19.30 5.05
N GLN A 302 -13.05 18.82 4.03
CA GLN A 302 -12.51 18.02 2.94
C GLN A 302 -12.82 18.75 1.64
N LYS A 303 -11.80 19.08 0.85
CA LYS A 303 -12.00 19.82 -0.41
C LYS A 303 -11.14 19.29 -1.54
N PRO A 304 -11.60 19.42 -2.79
CA PRO A 304 -10.73 19.16 -3.92
C PRO A 304 -9.66 20.26 -4.06
N GLY A 305 -8.49 19.88 -4.56
CA GLY A 305 -7.43 20.75 -5.06
C GLY A 305 -7.16 20.46 -6.53
N HIS A 306 -6.52 21.40 -7.24
CA HIS A 306 -6.22 21.23 -8.66
C HIS A 306 -4.74 21.43 -8.95
N VAL A 307 -4.03 20.33 -9.18
CA VAL A 307 -2.55 20.31 -9.24
C VAL A 307 -1.97 19.62 -10.48
N GLY A 308 -2.81 19.09 -11.36
CA GLY A 308 -2.35 18.45 -12.60
C GLY A 308 -3.16 17.21 -12.97
N LEU A 309 -2.49 16.23 -13.59
CA LEU A 309 -3.10 14.99 -14.05
C LEU A 309 -2.60 13.83 -13.21
N VAL A 310 -3.53 13.07 -12.62
CA VAL A 310 -3.24 11.80 -11.96
C VAL A 310 -4.22 10.78 -12.52
N TYR A 311 -3.70 9.92 -13.39
CA TYR A 311 -4.48 8.90 -14.08
C TYR A 311 -4.52 7.62 -13.26
N ASP A 312 -5.71 7.13 -12.96
CA ASP A 312 -5.94 5.84 -12.31
C ASP A 312 -6.11 4.76 -13.37
N ILE A 313 -5.20 3.80 -13.39
CA ILE A 313 -5.01 2.88 -14.52
C ILE A 313 -4.84 1.44 -14.03
N ALA A 314 -5.13 0.48 -14.90
CA ALA A 314 -5.05 -0.95 -14.60
C ALA A 314 -4.04 -1.68 -15.51
N ASP A 315 -3.21 -0.93 -16.21
CA ASP A 315 -2.23 -1.45 -17.17
C ASP A 315 -1.02 -0.51 -17.22
N THR A 316 0.05 -0.96 -17.87
CA THR A 316 1.32 -0.26 -17.94
C THR A 316 1.60 0.30 -19.33
N LEU A 317 2.37 1.39 -19.37
CA LEU A 317 3.09 1.79 -20.57
C LEU A 317 4.08 0.67 -20.93
N GLY A 318 4.24 0.41 -22.24
CA GLY A 318 5.17 -0.63 -22.69
C GLY A 318 6.65 -0.31 -22.42
N ASP A 319 6.99 0.98 -22.25
CA ASP A 319 8.31 1.43 -21.83
C ASP A 319 8.19 2.73 -21.02
N LEU A 320 8.72 2.75 -19.80
CA LEU A 320 8.72 3.93 -18.92
C LEU A 320 9.65 5.04 -19.40
N LEU A 321 10.55 4.80 -20.36
CA LEU A 321 11.38 5.84 -20.97
C LEU A 321 10.54 7.00 -21.54
N ARG A 322 9.30 6.74 -21.94
CA ARG A 322 8.35 7.77 -22.42
C ARG A 322 8.09 8.88 -21.40
N LEU A 323 8.19 8.58 -20.11
CA LEU A 323 7.98 9.55 -19.03
C LEU A 323 9.14 10.55 -18.89
N TYR A 324 10.34 10.22 -19.40
CA TYR A 324 11.54 11.09 -19.35
C TYR A 324 11.56 12.19 -20.42
N ARG A 325 10.51 12.28 -21.26
CA ARG A 325 10.32 13.31 -22.30
C ARG A 325 11.57 13.50 -23.16
N ARG A 326 12.09 12.40 -23.70
CA ARG A 326 13.12 12.44 -24.77
C ARG A 326 12.43 12.62 -26.11
N ARG A 327 13.00 13.43 -27.00
CA ARG A 327 12.42 13.62 -28.34
C ARG A 327 12.46 12.30 -29.13
N PRO A 328 11.55 12.09 -30.09
CA PRO A 328 11.64 10.94 -30.98
C PRO A 328 12.91 11.02 -31.85
N ALA A 329 13.43 9.85 -32.22
CA ALA A 329 14.53 9.72 -33.17
C ALA A 329 14.09 10.24 -34.55
N LYS A 330 14.97 11.00 -35.21
CA LYS A 330 14.74 11.42 -36.60
C LYS A 330 15.14 10.30 -37.56
N GLU A 331 14.64 10.36 -38.79
CA GLU A 331 15.03 9.40 -39.83
C GLU A 331 16.55 9.41 -40.02
N GLY A 332 17.18 8.23 -39.96
CA GLY A 332 18.63 8.05 -40.06
C GLY A 332 19.40 8.23 -38.74
N GLU A 333 18.75 8.63 -37.64
CA GLU A 333 19.38 8.69 -36.32
C GLU A 333 19.41 7.29 -35.68
N THR A 334 20.61 6.82 -35.32
CA THR A 334 20.81 5.48 -34.73
C THR A 334 21.07 5.52 -33.23
N GLU A 335 21.17 6.71 -32.66
CA GLU A 335 21.41 6.89 -31.23
C GLU A 335 20.26 6.29 -30.40
N PRO A 336 20.55 5.60 -29.28
CA PRO A 336 19.53 5.12 -28.37
C PRO A 336 18.61 6.24 -27.89
N ALA A 337 17.30 5.96 -27.79
CA ALA A 337 16.28 6.95 -27.44
C ALA A 337 16.54 7.69 -26.12
N HIS A 338 17.22 7.04 -25.16
CA HIS A 338 17.54 7.60 -23.85
C HIS A 338 18.69 8.63 -23.89
N LEU A 339 19.51 8.64 -24.94
CA LEU A 339 20.59 9.61 -25.17
C LEU A 339 20.15 10.79 -26.04
N LEU A 340 18.93 10.75 -26.58
CA LEU A 340 18.40 11.84 -27.37
C LEU A 340 18.15 13.08 -26.48
N PRO A 341 18.23 14.29 -27.05
CA PRO A 341 17.85 15.53 -26.37
C PRO A 341 16.44 15.47 -25.75
N GLU A 342 16.20 16.33 -24.76
CA GLU A 342 14.85 16.53 -24.24
C GLU A 342 13.89 17.00 -25.36
N ASP A 343 12.65 16.56 -25.25
CA ASP A 343 11.53 16.97 -26.09
C ASP A 343 11.10 18.41 -25.76
N GLU A 344 10.17 18.97 -26.52
CA GLU A 344 9.58 20.28 -26.22
C GLU A 344 8.42 20.16 -25.20
N ARG A 345 8.29 21.16 -24.32
CA ARG A 345 7.16 21.25 -23.37
C ARG A 345 5.85 21.35 -24.15
N GLY A 346 4.91 20.45 -23.86
CA GLY A 346 3.61 20.42 -24.51
C GLY A 346 3.67 19.98 -25.97
N SER A 347 4.72 19.26 -26.37
CA SER A 347 4.87 18.73 -27.72
C SER A 347 3.73 17.79 -28.11
N HIS A 348 3.65 17.46 -29.39
CA HIS A 348 2.72 16.45 -29.89
C HIS A 348 2.93 15.05 -29.26
N GLU A 349 4.15 14.71 -28.87
CA GLU A 349 4.42 13.43 -28.18
C GLU A 349 3.90 13.44 -26.73
N TRP A 350 3.92 14.60 -26.07
CA TRP A 350 3.23 14.76 -24.77
C TRP A 350 1.72 14.56 -24.91
N GLU A 351 1.10 15.17 -25.92
CA GLU A 351 -0.34 15.03 -26.17
C GLU A 351 -0.72 13.57 -26.39
N LYS A 352 0.05 12.83 -27.20
CA LYS A 352 -0.14 11.39 -27.41
C LYS A 352 -0.04 10.60 -26.10
N LEU A 353 0.95 10.91 -25.26
CA LEU A 353 1.12 10.26 -23.97
C LEU A 353 -0.08 10.55 -23.06
N ARG A 354 -0.48 11.82 -22.93
CA ARG A 354 -1.65 12.26 -22.18
C ARG A 354 -2.93 11.53 -22.63
N ASP A 355 -3.17 11.48 -23.93
CA ASP A 355 -4.38 10.87 -24.51
C ASP A 355 -4.38 9.35 -24.34
N ARG A 356 -3.21 8.70 -24.42
CA ARG A 356 -3.03 7.28 -24.11
C ARG A 356 -3.35 7.00 -22.64
N LEU A 357 -2.79 7.77 -21.71
CA LEU A 357 -3.05 7.62 -20.28
C LEU A 357 -4.53 7.86 -19.95
N ASN A 358 -5.15 8.85 -20.59
CA ASN A 358 -6.57 9.10 -20.46
C ASN A 358 -7.40 7.89 -20.93
N SER A 359 -7.06 7.31 -22.08
CA SER A 359 -7.73 6.09 -22.59
C SER A 359 -7.55 4.89 -21.66
N MET A 360 -6.36 4.73 -21.07
CA MET A 360 -6.11 3.68 -20.06
C MET A 360 -6.98 3.89 -18.82
N SER A 361 -7.13 5.13 -18.36
CA SER A 361 -7.97 5.44 -17.19
C SER A 361 -9.45 5.24 -17.48
N VAL A 362 -9.93 5.64 -18.66
CA VAL A 362 -11.30 5.36 -19.12
C VAL A 362 -11.54 3.85 -19.22
N SER A 363 -10.58 3.08 -19.75
CA SER A 363 -10.67 1.62 -19.83
C SER A 363 -10.82 0.98 -18.45
N LYS A 364 -10.08 1.45 -17.44
CA LYS A 364 -10.21 0.97 -16.06
C LYS A 364 -11.61 1.24 -15.49
N ASN A 365 -12.14 2.45 -15.71
CA ASN A 365 -13.43 2.84 -15.15
C ASN A 365 -14.63 2.15 -15.82
N ASN A 366 -14.48 1.71 -17.07
CA ASN A 366 -15.53 1.02 -17.82
C ASN A 366 -15.46 -0.52 -17.71
N GLY A 367 -14.34 -1.06 -17.23
CA GLY A 367 -14.11 -2.51 -17.06
C GLY A 367 -14.12 -2.95 -15.60
N ASP A 368 -13.61 -4.16 -15.37
CA ASP A 368 -13.31 -4.62 -14.01
C ASP A 368 -12.06 -3.88 -13.48
N ARG A 369 -12.30 -3.00 -12.51
CA ARG A 369 -11.35 -2.02 -11.98
C ARG A 369 -10.10 -2.64 -11.37
N ASN A 370 -10.19 -3.88 -10.88
CA ASN A 370 -9.13 -4.53 -10.10
C ASN A 370 -8.43 -5.66 -10.86
N THR A 371 -8.68 -5.82 -12.16
CA THR A 371 -8.03 -6.85 -13.00
C THR A 371 -6.50 -6.86 -12.93
N TRP A 372 -5.88 -5.69 -12.76
CA TRP A 372 -4.43 -5.55 -12.62
C TRP A 372 -3.85 -6.27 -11.40
N GLN A 373 -4.67 -6.53 -10.38
CA GLN A 373 -4.25 -7.12 -9.13
C GLN A 373 -3.87 -8.61 -9.28
N ALA A 374 -4.37 -9.27 -10.34
CA ALA A 374 -4.11 -10.66 -10.64
C ALA A 374 -3.12 -10.86 -11.80
N SER A 375 -2.42 -9.81 -12.26
CA SER A 375 -1.60 -9.92 -13.48
C SER A 375 -0.29 -10.71 -13.30
N GLN A 376 0.23 -10.83 -12.08
CA GLN A 376 1.43 -11.62 -11.75
C GLN A 376 1.00 -12.85 -10.94
N GLU A 377 1.20 -14.06 -11.48
CA GLU A 377 0.69 -15.30 -10.90
C GLU A 377 1.78 -16.35 -10.56
N GLY A 378 3.05 -16.01 -10.75
CA GLY A 378 4.18 -16.93 -10.56
C GLY A 378 4.68 -17.02 -9.11
N GLY A 379 5.94 -17.45 -8.96
CA GLY A 379 6.63 -17.52 -7.68
C GLY A 379 6.39 -18.80 -6.88
N GLN A 380 5.77 -19.84 -7.46
CA GLN A 380 5.61 -21.12 -6.77
C GLN A 380 6.98 -21.72 -6.40
N GLY A 381 7.18 -22.01 -5.12
CA GLY A 381 8.45 -22.51 -4.58
C GLY A 381 9.35 -21.42 -3.99
N GLU A 382 9.01 -20.14 -4.17
CA GLU A 382 9.72 -19.03 -3.53
C GLU A 382 9.27 -18.82 -2.06
N PRO A 383 10.09 -18.16 -1.22
CA PRO A 383 9.70 -17.82 0.15
C PRO A 383 8.41 -17.01 0.20
N TYR A 384 7.56 -17.30 1.19
CA TYR A 384 6.28 -16.60 1.40
C TYR A 384 5.30 -16.67 0.22
N TYR A 385 5.46 -17.64 -0.69
CA TYR A 385 4.51 -17.89 -1.77
C TYR A 385 3.08 -18.06 -1.24
N ARG A 386 2.13 -17.42 -1.92
CA ARG A 386 0.69 -17.59 -1.75
C ARG A 386 0.08 -17.87 -3.10
N ASP A 387 -0.91 -18.76 -3.15
CA ASP A 387 -1.72 -18.98 -4.35
C ASP A 387 -2.37 -17.64 -4.77
N PRO A 388 -2.04 -17.07 -5.95
CA PRO A 388 -2.50 -15.74 -6.34
C PRO A 388 -4.03 -15.64 -6.44
N ALA A 389 -4.69 -16.66 -6.99
CA ALA A 389 -6.14 -16.71 -7.10
C ALA A 389 -6.81 -16.84 -5.72
N GLY A 390 -6.24 -17.65 -4.82
CA GLY A 390 -6.68 -17.76 -3.44
C GLY A 390 -6.48 -16.47 -2.64
N PHE A 391 -5.38 -15.75 -2.90
CA PHE A 391 -5.12 -14.45 -2.32
C PHE A 391 -6.17 -13.42 -2.77
N GLU A 392 -6.42 -13.31 -4.07
CA GLU A 392 -7.49 -12.45 -4.61
C GLU A 392 -8.84 -12.78 -3.96
N LYS A 393 -9.18 -14.08 -3.92
CA LYS A 393 -10.45 -14.50 -3.34
C LYS A 393 -10.57 -14.12 -1.87
N ALA A 394 -9.48 -14.20 -1.11
CA ALA A 394 -9.46 -13.76 0.27
C ALA A 394 -9.70 -12.24 0.36
N ILE A 395 -9.05 -11.43 -0.48
CA ILE A 395 -9.26 -9.98 -0.52
C ILE A 395 -10.73 -9.63 -0.80
N GLU A 396 -11.37 -10.28 -1.79
CA GLU A 396 -12.80 -10.09 -2.08
C GLU A 396 -13.69 -10.38 -0.86
N MET A 397 -13.39 -11.47 -0.13
CA MET A 397 -14.13 -11.81 1.10
C MET A 397 -13.94 -10.76 2.19
N TRP A 398 -12.72 -10.24 2.35
CA TRP A 398 -12.40 -9.18 3.28
C TRP A 398 -13.05 -7.84 2.91
N MET A 399 -13.18 -7.53 1.61
CA MET A 399 -13.92 -6.37 1.11
C MET A 399 -15.41 -6.47 1.47
N LYS A 400 -16.03 -7.63 1.22
CA LYS A 400 -17.42 -7.86 1.62
C LYS A 400 -17.60 -7.76 3.14
N PHE A 401 -16.70 -8.37 3.91
CA PHE A 401 -16.72 -8.28 5.36
C PHE A 401 -16.63 -6.82 5.84
N GLY A 402 -15.76 -5.99 5.25
CA GLY A 402 -15.68 -4.57 5.58
C GLY A 402 -16.98 -3.81 5.34
N GLN A 403 -17.65 -4.06 4.21
CA GLN A 403 -18.95 -3.46 3.91
C GLN A 403 -20.02 -3.89 4.93
N ASP A 404 -20.02 -5.17 5.33
CA ASP A 404 -20.96 -5.70 6.32
C ASP A 404 -20.68 -5.07 7.70
N VAL A 405 -19.42 -4.98 8.15
CA VAL A 405 -19.05 -4.32 9.42
C VAL A 405 -19.43 -2.85 9.42
N MET A 406 -19.18 -2.13 8.31
CA MET A 406 -19.59 -0.74 8.18
C MET A 406 -21.11 -0.58 8.32
N ALA A 407 -21.88 -1.46 7.66
CA ALA A 407 -23.33 -1.41 7.74
C ALA A 407 -23.84 -1.65 9.16
N GLU A 408 -23.34 -2.67 9.84
CA GLU A 408 -23.67 -2.97 11.24
C GLU A 408 -23.25 -1.83 12.19
N LYS A 409 -22.06 -1.26 11.97
CA LYS A 409 -21.56 -0.11 12.75
C LYS A 409 -22.50 1.08 12.67
N TRP A 410 -23.02 1.39 11.50
CA TRP A 410 -23.79 2.62 11.30
C TRP A 410 -25.30 2.43 11.26
N GLY A 411 -25.77 1.18 11.25
CA GLY A 411 -27.17 0.87 10.98
C GLY A 411 -27.63 1.38 9.60
N HIS A 412 -26.70 1.56 8.64
CA HIS A 412 -26.99 1.98 7.27
C HIS A 412 -26.05 1.36 6.23
N HIS A 413 -26.57 0.96 5.07
CA HIS A 413 -25.76 0.51 3.94
C HIS A 413 -25.23 1.68 3.09
N GLY A 414 -23.91 1.74 2.93
CA GLY A 414 -23.26 2.67 2.00
C GLY A 414 -22.83 3.99 2.65
N CYS A 415 -22.37 4.93 1.81
CA CYS A 415 -21.52 6.03 2.26
C CYS A 415 -22.26 7.30 2.67
N ASN A 416 -23.59 7.36 2.50
CA ASN A 416 -24.40 8.57 2.72
C ASN A 416 -24.86 8.72 4.18
N LEU A 417 -23.95 8.54 5.14
CA LEU A 417 -24.30 8.43 6.56
C LEU A 417 -25.00 9.70 7.08
N ARG A 418 -24.42 10.89 6.87
CA ARG A 418 -25.07 12.15 7.27
C ARG A 418 -26.37 12.42 6.50
N GLY A 419 -26.48 11.96 5.25
CA GLY A 419 -27.68 12.16 4.44
C GLY A 419 -28.91 11.42 4.97
N VAL A 420 -28.71 10.35 5.75
CA VAL A 420 -29.78 9.64 6.48
C VAL A 420 -29.92 10.08 7.94
N GLY A 421 -29.23 11.16 8.34
CA GLY A 421 -29.35 11.76 9.67
C GLY A 421 -28.39 11.21 10.73
N LEU A 422 -27.41 10.37 10.35
CA LEU A 422 -26.39 9.88 11.27
C LEU A 422 -25.36 10.98 11.60
N SER A 423 -24.81 10.90 12.80
CA SER A 423 -23.86 11.86 13.36
C SER A 423 -22.76 11.18 14.18
N ALA A 424 -21.73 11.93 14.57
CA ALA A 424 -20.66 11.39 15.41
C ALA A 424 -21.23 10.93 16.76
N GLY A 425 -20.89 9.71 17.18
CA GLY A 425 -21.41 9.08 18.39
C GLY A 425 -22.58 8.12 18.17
N ASP A 426 -23.09 8.00 16.95
CA ASP A 426 -24.14 7.03 16.57
C ASP A 426 -23.59 5.63 16.25
N GLU A 427 -22.26 5.49 16.16
CA GLU A 427 -21.60 4.22 15.89
C GLU A 427 -22.05 3.14 16.89
N TRP A 428 -22.52 2.01 16.36
CA TRP A 428 -23.01 0.82 17.06
C TRP A 428 -24.28 1.03 17.89
N ARG A 429 -25.02 2.13 17.68
CA ARG A 429 -26.20 2.49 18.49
C ARG A 429 -27.50 2.56 17.69
N VAL A 430 -27.41 2.68 16.38
CA VAL A 430 -28.56 2.88 15.51
C VAL A 430 -29.12 1.53 15.05
N LYS A 431 -30.46 1.43 15.02
CA LYS A 431 -31.13 0.26 14.44
C LYS A 431 -30.95 0.26 12.94
N HIS A 432 -30.86 -0.93 12.36
CA HIS A 432 -30.71 -1.11 10.93
C HIS A 432 -31.93 -0.54 10.17
N ASP A 433 -31.67 0.05 9.00
CA ASP A 433 -32.68 0.58 8.10
C ASP A 433 -33.07 -0.38 6.95
N TRP A 434 -32.65 -1.64 7.01
CA TRP A 434 -32.95 -2.73 6.06
C TRP A 434 -33.66 -3.94 6.67
#